data_AF-A0A7C7GS63-F1
#
_entry.id   AF-A0A7C7GS63-F1
#
_cell.length_a   1.000
_cell.length_b   1.000
_cell.length_c   1.000
_cell.angle_alpha   90.00
_cell.angle_beta   90.00
_cell.angle_gamma   90.00
#
_symmetry.space_group_name_H-M   'P 1'
#
loop_
_entity.id
_entity.type
_entity.pdbx_description
1 polymer ?
#
loop_
_entity_poly.entity_id
_entity_poly.type
_entity_poly.pdbx_seq_one_letter_code
_entity_poly.pdbx_strand_id
1 'polypeptide(L)'
;MTSLPKLVFSIILILVLIQSGHAKTSTENLIVEKSDILNLKKSTEIEEGDFVEDIQVNLDNFVWIVNLKNGPFPTQEKAKQIALALKKTLGLTLAGLLKEISIVRELKSPKSKNFNQAEFSWAVNFRLGAYNSKDKALQIVQKLKITQKVPENVFLTRESSNVKTSKFAENVQTKVSGEIFLTREVNPTKDKTEHLILITTRSNSLNVRKNPSSSSPVVASLLKGSKVPHIEKNASRNSNRNWFYVEYSKGKFGWVSSSYSKKIIDLDSRISQQTNLKTIIPEKLITGKAPTTSQFRELKSVVAFLRTELDKIKSDKTGAIEARNRARAKLEVSITTSNKKIRDLQTKTASLRAELDKIKSDKTRAIEAAHQANVRALEIARRANAKAKEEKLASIKEFKSLKEKSSAEIKDLQTTTASLHFELDKIKSDQAMATEVTRQATAKAKEEKLASANEKNALKEKINTLRQ
;
A
#
# COMPACT_ATOMS: atom_id res chain seq x y z
N MET A 1 -2.11 -54.48 -23.98
CA MET A 1 -1.02 -55.45 -24.22
C MET A 1 0.22 -54.65 -24.57
N THR A 2 1.32 -54.89 -23.83
CA THR A 2 2.74 -54.87 -24.28
C THR A 2 3.28 -53.59 -24.98
N SER A 3 4.38 -52.95 -24.58
CA SER A 3 5.53 -53.36 -23.77
C SER A 3 6.42 -52.15 -23.45
N LEU A 4 6.91 -52.05 -22.20
CA LEU A 4 8.16 -51.40 -21.78
C LEU A 4 9.39 -52.26 -22.23
N PRO A 5 10.69 -52.01 -21.91
CA PRO A 5 11.38 -50.87 -21.25
C PRO A 5 12.81 -50.53 -21.81
N LYS A 6 13.50 -49.50 -21.23
CA LYS A 6 14.87 -49.54 -20.62
C LYS A 6 15.82 -48.35 -20.95
N LEU A 7 16.25 -47.63 -19.90
CA LEU A 7 17.63 -47.22 -19.50
C LEU A 7 17.49 -46.18 -18.34
N VAL A 8 17.75 -46.40 -17.04
CA VAL A 8 18.99 -46.65 -16.24
C VAL A 8 20.15 -45.72 -16.69
N PHE A 9 20.73 -44.77 -15.94
CA PHE A 9 21.30 -44.65 -14.57
C PHE A 9 21.09 -43.18 -14.06
N SER A 10 21.16 -42.76 -12.80
CA SER A 10 22.18 -43.03 -11.78
C SER A 10 21.68 -42.68 -10.36
N ILE A 11 22.15 -43.50 -9.44
CA ILE A 11 21.99 -43.51 -7.98
C ILE A 11 22.90 -42.45 -7.35
N ILE A 12 22.41 -41.70 -6.34
CA ILE A 12 23.13 -41.45 -5.08
C ILE A 12 22.11 -41.51 -3.92
N LEU A 13 22.52 -42.26 -2.90
CA LEU A 13 21.84 -42.81 -1.73
C LEU A 13 22.17 -41.99 -0.46
N ILE A 14 21.41 -42.27 0.60
CA ILE A 14 21.59 -42.01 2.06
C ILE A 14 20.68 -40.86 2.55
N LEU A 15 19.52 -41.06 3.21
CA LEU A 15 18.98 -42.04 4.18
C LEU A 15 19.43 -41.83 5.64
N VAL A 16 18.55 -41.21 6.44
CA VAL A 16 18.30 -41.49 7.88
C VAL A 16 16.81 -41.15 8.11
N LEU A 17 15.89 -42.12 8.03
CA LEU A 17 15.41 -43.06 9.06
C LEU A 17 14.84 -42.34 10.31
N ILE A 18 13.51 -42.33 10.50
CA ILE A 18 12.68 -43.31 11.23
C ILE A 18 12.05 -42.52 12.41
N GLN A 19 10.78 -42.63 12.85
CA GLN A 19 9.79 -43.71 12.80
C GLN A 19 8.37 -43.12 12.90
N SER A 20 7.44 -43.73 12.18
CA SER A 20 6.01 -43.69 12.49
C SER A 20 5.69 -44.73 13.57
N GLY A 21 4.62 -44.46 14.33
CA GLY A 21 3.77 -45.49 14.92
C GLY A 21 3.70 -45.47 16.44
N HIS A 22 2.53 -45.11 16.98
CA HIS A 22 1.56 -46.10 17.48
C HIS A 22 0.37 -45.38 18.08
N ALA A 23 -0.82 -45.66 17.53
CA ALA A 23 -2.06 -45.43 18.25
C ALA A 23 -2.13 -46.44 19.41
N LYS A 24 -2.39 -45.96 20.62
CA LYS A 24 -2.91 -46.75 21.72
C LYS A 24 -3.96 -45.94 22.47
N THR A 25 -5.16 -46.48 22.47
CA THR A 25 -6.26 -46.16 23.38
C THR A 25 -5.84 -46.42 24.82
N SER A 26 -6.09 -45.47 25.74
CA SER A 26 -6.41 -45.79 27.13
C SER A 26 -7.11 -44.60 27.77
N THR A 27 -8.32 -44.86 28.26
CA THR A 27 -9.04 -44.10 29.27
C THR A 27 -8.27 -44.10 30.60
N GLU A 28 -8.62 -43.11 31.44
CA GLU A 28 -8.25 -42.92 32.86
C GLU A 28 -6.88 -42.32 33.15
N ASN A 29 -6.83 -41.00 33.37
CA ASN A 29 -6.86 -40.46 34.73
C ASN A 29 -6.91 -38.94 34.73
N LEU A 30 -7.81 -38.42 35.58
CA LEU A 30 -7.78 -37.06 36.06
C LEU A 30 -6.46 -36.81 36.81
N ILE A 31 -5.86 -35.65 36.55
CA ILE A 31 -5.27 -34.67 37.48
C ILE A 31 -4.20 -33.94 36.67
N VAL A 32 -4.54 -32.73 36.21
CA VAL A 32 -3.55 -31.78 35.70
C VAL A 32 -3.39 -30.70 36.74
N GLU A 33 -2.15 -30.56 37.20
CA GLU A 33 -1.69 -29.66 38.25
C GLU A 33 -1.87 -28.18 37.91
N LYS A 34 -1.85 -27.38 38.98
CA LYS A 34 -1.97 -25.92 39.02
C LYS A 34 -0.83 -25.14 38.32
N SER A 35 0.08 -25.84 37.64
CA SER A 35 1.26 -25.31 36.92
C SER A 35 1.03 -25.04 35.43
N ASP A 36 -0.11 -25.43 34.85
CA ASP A 36 -0.46 -25.10 33.45
C ASP A 36 -1.02 -23.67 33.25
N ILE A 37 -1.14 -22.91 34.33
CA ILE A 37 -1.43 -21.47 34.30
C ILE A 37 -0.10 -20.72 34.34
N LEU A 38 0.51 -20.51 33.17
CA LEU A 38 1.34 -19.34 32.78
C LEU A 38 2.32 -19.73 31.68
N ASN A 39 1.78 -19.98 30.48
CA ASN A 39 2.51 -19.62 29.27
C ASN A 39 1.82 -18.42 28.65
N LEU A 40 2.33 -17.24 29.03
CA LEU A 40 2.03 -15.97 28.41
C LEU A 40 2.58 -16.05 26.98
N LYS A 41 1.77 -16.60 26.06
CA LYS A 41 2.09 -16.66 24.64
C LYS A 41 2.21 -15.22 24.16
N LYS A 42 3.43 -14.81 23.85
CA LYS A 42 3.77 -13.54 23.19
C LYS A 42 2.76 -13.31 22.07
N SER A 43 1.92 -12.30 22.24
CA SER A 43 0.82 -11.98 21.33
C SER A 43 1.34 -11.84 19.91
N THR A 44 0.85 -12.69 19.02
CA THR A 44 0.96 -12.48 17.57
C THR A 44 0.30 -11.14 17.28
N GLU A 45 1.06 -10.26 16.63
CA GLU A 45 0.60 -8.95 16.19
C GLU A 45 -0.59 -9.15 15.26
N ILE A 46 -1.78 -8.76 15.70
CA ILE A 46 -2.96 -8.74 14.84
C ILE A 46 -2.80 -7.50 13.96
N GLU A 47 -2.41 -7.70 12.70
CA GLU A 47 -2.35 -6.64 11.71
C GLU A 47 -3.74 -6.03 11.47
N GLU A 48 -3.76 -4.75 11.12
CA GLU A 48 -4.94 -3.87 10.97
C GLU A 48 -6.00 -4.39 9.97
N GLY A 49 -5.70 -5.47 9.23
CA GLY A 49 -6.63 -6.16 8.32
C GLY A 49 -7.72 -7.00 9.01
N ASP A 50 -7.59 -7.30 10.30
CA ASP A 50 -8.53 -8.16 11.04
C ASP A 50 -9.68 -7.41 11.73
N PHE A 51 -9.77 -6.09 11.54
CA PHE A 51 -10.84 -5.27 12.10
C PHE A 51 -11.64 -4.59 10.98
N VAL A 52 -12.77 -5.20 10.60
CA VAL A 52 -13.82 -4.48 9.88
C VAL A 52 -14.47 -3.53 10.88
N GLU A 53 -14.03 -2.28 10.88
CA GLU A 53 -14.81 -1.19 11.47
C GLU A 53 -16.07 -1.01 10.60
N ASP A 54 -17.17 -1.67 10.98
CA ASP A 54 -18.52 -1.31 10.53
C ASP A 54 -18.84 0.09 11.09
N ILE A 55 -18.32 1.13 10.45
CA ILE A 55 -18.76 2.50 10.68
C ILE A 55 -19.86 2.77 9.66
N GLN A 56 -21.09 2.87 10.16
CA GLN A 56 -22.20 3.47 9.44
C GLN A 56 -21.72 4.77 8.77
N VAL A 57 -21.67 4.73 7.45
CA VAL A 57 -21.41 5.87 6.57
C VAL A 57 -22.59 6.83 6.66
N ASN A 58 -22.61 7.65 7.72
CA ASN A 58 -23.27 8.94 7.64
C ASN A 58 -22.26 9.93 7.08
N LEU A 59 -22.55 10.38 5.87
CA LEU A 59 -21.72 11.21 4.98
C LEU A 59 -21.66 12.69 5.41
N ASP A 60 -21.60 12.95 6.71
CA ASP A 60 -21.46 14.32 7.21
C ASP A 60 -20.00 14.58 7.59
N ASN A 61 -19.24 15.05 6.61
CA ASN A 61 -18.24 16.10 6.81
C ASN A 61 -17.17 15.81 7.89
N PHE A 62 -16.31 14.82 7.64
CA PHE A 62 -15.14 14.53 8.49
C PHE A 62 -13.82 14.66 7.71
N VAL A 63 -12.80 15.20 8.37
CA VAL A 63 -11.43 15.33 7.84
C VAL A 63 -10.44 14.51 8.65
N TRP A 64 -9.36 14.08 7.99
CA TRP A 64 -8.23 13.40 8.62
C TRP A 64 -7.17 14.41 9.05
N ILE A 65 -6.70 14.26 10.28
CA ILE A 65 -5.63 15.07 10.85
C ILE A 65 -4.44 14.17 11.17
N VAL A 66 -3.26 14.59 10.74
CA VAL A 66 -2.00 13.93 11.08
C VAL A 66 -1.48 14.54 12.37
N ASN A 67 -1.26 13.71 13.38
CA ASN A 67 -0.81 14.12 14.70
C ASN A 67 0.55 13.52 15.01
N LEU A 68 1.34 14.26 15.78
CA LEU A 68 2.58 13.77 16.37
C LEU A 68 2.68 14.30 17.80
N LYS A 69 2.97 13.40 18.76
CA LYS A 69 3.08 13.76 20.18
C LYS A 69 4.41 13.28 20.77
N ASN A 70 5.27 14.22 21.14
CA ASN A 70 6.55 13.96 21.78
C ASN A 70 6.54 14.37 23.26
N GLY A 71 7.17 13.57 24.10
CA GLY A 71 7.19 13.73 25.56
C GLY A 71 6.97 12.39 26.26
N PRO A 72 6.82 12.39 27.59
CA PRO A 72 6.81 13.56 28.48
C PRO A 72 8.19 14.22 28.66
N PHE A 73 8.21 15.54 28.88
CA PHE A 73 9.40 16.33 29.20
C PHE A 73 9.30 16.98 30.59
N PRO A 74 10.39 17.06 31.37
CA PRO A 74 10.35 17.57 32.73
C PRO A 74 10.10 19.08 32.85
N THR A 75 10.50 19.88 31.84
CA THR A 75 10.39 21.35 31.90
C THR A 75 9.82 21.93 30.61
N GLN A 76 9.21 23.11 30.72
CA GLN A 76 8.66 23.82 29.56
C GLN A 76 9.77 24.23 28.59
N GLU A 77 10.93 24.60 29.11
CA GLU A 77 12.13 25.03 28.37
C GLU A 77 12.62 23.89 27.49
N LYS A 78 12.72 22.67 28.05
CA LYS A 78 13.10 21.49 27.29
C LYS A 78 12.07 21.19 26.20
N ALA A 79 10.78 21.28 26.50
CA ALA A 79 9.73 21.10 25.50
C ALA A 79 9.78 22.17 24.38
N LYS A 80 10.07 23.44 24.71
CA LYS A 80 10.27 24.53 23.73
C LYS A 80 11.45 24.24 22.80
N GLN A 81 12.59 23.77 23.35
CA GLN A 81 13.75 23.41 22.55
C GLN A 81 13.44 22.25 21.59
N ILE A 82 12.74 21.22 22.07
CA ILE A 82 12.30 20.11 21.24
C ILE A 82 11.30 20.56 20.16
N ALA A 83 10.37 21.46 20.49
CA ALA A 83 9.43 22.03 19.53
C ALA A 83 10.14 22.79 18.39
N LEU A 84 11.20 23.55 18.72
CA LEU A 84 12.00 24.27 17.72
C LEU A 84 12.80 23.31 16.83
N ALA A 85 13.41 22.29 17.42
CA ALA A 85 14.11 21.24 16.68
C ALA A 85 13.15 20.44 15.77
N LEU A 86 11.95 20.14 16.26
CA LEU A 86 10.88 19.50 15.49
C LEU A 86 10.46 20.38 14.31
N LYS A 87 10.24 21.69 14.51
CA LYS A 87 9.94 22.64 13.43
C LYS A 87 11.01 22.61 12.34
N LYS A 88 12.30 22.64 12.70
CA LYS A 88 13.41 22.56 11.75
C LYS A 88 13.41 21.24 10.97
N THR A 89 13.22 20.12 11.66
CA THR A 89 13.19 18.77 11.06
C THR A 89 12.02 18.61 10.10
N LEU A 90 10.83 19.08 10.49
CA LEU A 90 9.63 19.03 9.66
C LEU A 90 9.78 19.90 8.40
N GLY A 91 10.40 21.07 8.51
CA GLY A 91 10.70 21.94 7.37
C GLY A 91 11.62 21.29 6.32
N LEU A 92 12.57 20.45 6.75
CA LEU A 92 13.41 19.65 5.85
C LEU A 92 12.68 18.43 5.27
N THR A 93 11.87 17.76 6.09
CA THR A 93 11.19 16.50 5.73
C THR A 93 10.04 16.71 4.75
N LEU A 94 9.29 17.78 4.92
CA LEU A 94 8.07 18.08 4.17
C LEU A 94 8.34 19.27 3.23
N ALA A 95 9.17 19.02 2.20
CA ALA A 95 9.46 20.00 1.16
C ALA A 95 8.15 20.51 0.51
N GLY A 96 7.89 21.81 0.60
CA GLY A 96 6.68 22.45 0.05
C GLY A 96 5.63 22.94 1.07
N LEU A 97 5.87 22.83 2.39
CA LEU A 97 5.03 23.48 3.40
C LEU A 97 5.19 25.01 3.40
N LEU A 98 4.59 25.70 2.42
CA LEU A 98 4.53 27.16 2.36
C LEU A 98 3.34 27.73 3.16
N LYS A 99 3.40 27.54 4.47
CA LYS A 99 2.91 28.47 5.50
C LYS A 99 3.50 28.02 6.83
N GLU A 100 4.22 28.93 7.47
CA GLU A 100 5.02 28.69 8.67
C GLU A 100 4.27 27.83 9.70
N ILE A 101 4.93 26.75 10.14
CA ILE A 101 4.48 26.00 11.32
C ILE A 101 4.45 27.00 12.48
N SER A 102 3.23 27.32 12.92
CA SER A 102 3.00 28.23 14.04
C SER A 102 3.36 27.50 15.33
N ILE A 103 4.23 28.09 16.14
CA ILE A 103 4.53 27.58 17.49
C ILE A 103 3.63 28.34 18.47
N VAL A 104 2.53 27.71 18.88
CA VAL A 104 1.62 28.26 19.90
C VAL A 104 2.18 27.93 21.28
N ARG A 105 2.56 28.97 22.02
CA ARG A 105 3.03 28.83 23.40
C ARG A 105 1.81 28.75 24.33
N GLU A 106 1.49 27.53 24.74
CA GLU A 106 0.58 27.17 25.84
C GLU A 106 -0.94 27.21 25.57
N LEU A 107 -1.60 26.05 25.64
CA LEU A 107 -3.02 25.96 25.96
C LEU A 107 -3.15 26.03 27.50
N LYS A 108 -3.73 27.11 28.02
CA LYS A 108 -3.91 27.32 29.47
C LYS A 108 -4.70 26.15 30.10
N SER A 109 -4.09 25.43 31.04
CA SER A 109 -4.80 24.47 31.90
C SER A 109 -5.65 25.22 32.95
N PRO A 110 -6.77 24.64 33.45
CA PRO A 110 -7.56 25.27 34.50
C PRO A 110 -6.71 25.55 35.74
N LYS A 111 -6.77 26.77 36.26
CA LYS A 111 -6.20 27.14 37.55
C LYS A 111 -7.05 26.52 38.66
N SER A 112 -6.78 25.29 39.06
CA SER A 112 -7.29 24.77 40.33
C SER A 112 -6.32 25.14 41.47
N LYS A 113 -6.85 25.51 42.63
CA LYS A 113 -6.16 26.34 43.64
C LYS A 113 -5.09 25.65 44.51
N ASN A 114 -4.83 24.35 44.39
CA ASN A 114 -3.84 23.65 45.23
C ASN A 114 -3.01 22.66 44.39
N PHE A 115 -1.82 23.02 43.88
CA PHE A 115 -1.03 22.09 43.05
C PHE A 115 0.47 22.13 43.32
N ASN A 116 1.03 20.95 43.61
CA ASN A 116 2.47 20.68 43.63
C ASN A 116 3.04 20.72 42.20
N GLN A 117 4.12 21.48 42.01
CA GLN A 117 4.80 21.64 40.73
C GLN A 117 5.46 20.34 40.22
N ALA A 118 5.67 19.35 41.09
CA ALA A 118 6.30 18.07 40.80
C ALA A 118 5.40 17.06 40.05
N GLU A 119 4.12 17.37 39.84
CA GLU A 119 3.13 16.42 39.29
C GLU A 119 2.89 16.53 37.78
N PHE A 120 3.58 17.44 37.08
CA PHE A 120 3.31 17.70 35.67
C PHE A 120 4.52 17.41 34.78
N SER A 121 4.21 16.99 33.57
CA SER A 121 5.17 16.91 32.47
C SER A 121 4.66 17.69 31.26
N TRP A 122 5.57 18.06 30.37
CA TRP A 122 5.28 18.80 29.16
C TRP A 122 5.28 17.87 27.96
N ALA A 123 4.32 18.04 27.05
CA ALA A 123 4.32 17.38 25.75
C ALA A 123 4.33 18.40 24.61
N VAL A 124 5.02 18.04 23.54
CA VAL A 124 5.07 18.77 22.27
C VAL A 124 4.13 18.05 21.31
N ASN A 125 3.06 18.74 20.92
CA ASN A 125 2.08 18.21 19.98
C ASN A 125 2.22 18.94 18.65
N PHE A 126 2.11 18.20 17.56
CA PHE A 126 2.07 18.70 16.20
C PHE A 126 0.81 18.19 15.52
N ARG A 127 0.08 19.09 14.89
CA ARG A 127 -1.10 18.79 14.08
C ARG A 127 -0.88 19.30 12.67
N LEU A 128 -1.22 18.49 11.68
CA LEU A 128 -1.00 18.79 10.28
C LEU A 128 -2.23 18.48 9.45
N GLY A 129 -2.67 19.50 8.70
CA GLY A 129 -3.67 19.41 7.64
C GLY A 129 -5.13 19.63 8.06
N ALA A 130 -5.99 19.33 7.09
CA ALA A 130 -7.35 18.83 7.17
C ALA A 130 -7.55 18.02 5.87
N TYR A 131 -7.17 16.75 5.89
CA TYR A 131 -7.13 15.92 4.68
C TYR A 131 -8.49 15.28 4.40
N ASN A 132 -9.02 15.46 3.19
CA ASN A 132 -10.26 14.84 2.76
C ASN A 132 -10.12 13.34 2.39
N SER A 133 -8.88 12.83 2.29
CA SER A 133 -8.58 11.44 1.92
C SER A 133 -7.69 10.79 2.99
N LYS A 134 -8.09 9.59 3.43
CA LYS A 134 -7.32 8.77 4.38
C LYS A 134 -5.95 8.41 3.81
N ASP A 135 -5.89 8.03 2.54
CA ASP A 135 -4.65 7.62 1.88
C ASP A 135 -3.63 8.76 1.79
N LYS A 136 -4.10 9.97 1.48
CA LYS A 136 -3.24 11.17 1.50
C LYS A 136 -2.67 11.42 2.89
N ALA A 137 -3.50 11.31 3.93
CA ALA A 137 -3.03 11.47 5.31
C ALA A 137 -2.05 10.35 5.72
N LEU A 138 -2.29 9.11 5.27
CA LEU A 138 -1.43 7.95 5.57
C LEU A 138 -0.04 8.07 4.92
N GLN A 139 0.04 8.57 3.68
CA GLN A 139 1.32 8.84 3.03
C GLN A 139 2.17 9.85 3.83
N ILE A 140 1.53 10.88 4.38
CA ILE A 140 2.21 11.87 5.22
C ILE A 140 2.67 11.25 6.55
N VAL A 141 1.85 10.40 7.17
CA VAL A 141 2.23 9.64 8.38
C VAL A 141 3.47 8.78 8.11
N GLN A 142 3.50 8.04 7.00
CA GLN A 142 4.63 7.20 6.64
C GLN A 142 5.92 8.02 6.48
N LYS A 143 5.85 9.17 5.79
CA LYS A 143 6.99 10.10 5.66
C LYS A 143 7.47 10.62 7.01
N LEU A 144 6.55 10.98 7.91
CA LEU A 144 6.89 11.47 9.24
C LEU A 144 7.51 10.37 10.12
N LYS A 145 6.99 9.14 10.07
CA LYS A 145 7.52 8.02 10.86
C LYS A 145 9.00 7.78 10.60
N ILE A 146 9.46 7.93 9.35
CA ILE A 146 10.87 7.73 8.96
C ILE A 146 11.80 8.75 9.64
N THR A 147 11.32 9.96 9.93
CA THR A 147 12.16 11.04 10.49
C THR A 147 12.07 11.20 11.99
N GLN A 148 11.13 10.50 12.64
CA GLN A 148 10.98 10.54 14.08
C GLN A 148 11.79 9.45 14.77
N LYS A 149 12.45 9.83 15.88
CA LYS A 149 13.15 8.86 16.76
C LYS A 149 12.21 7.79 17.34
N VAL A 150 10.93 8.12 17.47
CA VAL A 150 9.88 7.24 18.01
C VAL A 150 8.70 7.29 17.03
N PRO A 151 8.67 6.41 16.01
CA PRO A 151 7.64 6.44 14.97
C PRO A 151 6.22 6.20 15.52
N GLU A 152 6.09 5.54 16.67
CA GLU A 152 4.83 5.29 17.39
C GLU A 152 4.12 6.57 17.84
N ASN A 153 4.84 7.69 17.88
CA ASN A 153 4.31 8.99 18.28
C ASN A 153 3.50 9.66 17.17
N VAL A 154 3.55 9.14 15.94
CA VAL A 154 2.80 9.65 14.78
C VAL A 154 1.50 8.84 14.60
N PHE A 155 0.36 9.51 14.58
CA PHE A 155 -0.97 8.88 14.47
C PHE A 155 -1.99 9.76 13.74
N LEU A 156 -3.06 9.15 13.25
CA LEU A 156 -4.18 9.84 12.59
C LEU A 156 -5.33 10.06 13.56
N THR A 157 -6.04 11.16 13.43
CA THR A 157 -7.35 11.36 14.05
C THR A 157 -8.38 11.76 13.00
N ARG A 158 -9.65 11.53 13.30
CA ARG A 158 -10.79 11.98 12.50
C ARG A 158 -11.51 13.09 13.25
N GLU A 159 -11.74 14.21 12.60
CA GLU A 159 -12.39 15.40 13.17
C GLU A 159 -13.55 15.84 12.29
N SER A 160 -14.61 16.40 12.88
CA SER A 160 -15.75 16.95 12.12
C SER A 160 -15.33 18.26 11.46
N SER A 161 -15.67 18.44 10.18
CA SER A 161 -15.31 19.64 9.41
C SER A 161 -16.16 20.87 9.78
N ASN A 162 -17.20 20.72 10.60
CA ASN A 162 -18.06 21.83 11.06
C ASN A 162 -17.50 22.58 12.27
N VAL A 163 -16.34 22.19 12.80
CA VAL A 163 -15.75 22.90 13.94
C VAL A 163 -15.05 24.17 13.44
N LYS A 164 -15.74 25.32 13.57
CA LYS A 164 -15.16 26.68 13.54
C LYS A 164 -14.15 26.91 14.68
N THR A 165 -13.10 26.08 14.80
CA THR A 165 -11.96 26.30 15.71
C THR A 165 -10.66 26.61 14.96
N SER A 166 -10.75 26.76 13.65
CA SER A 166 -9.57 26.91 12.82
C SER A 166 -9.76 28.18 11.98
N LYS A 167 -8.90 29.18 12.16
CA LYS A 167 -8.75 30.33 11.24
C LYS A 167 -8.19 29.91 9.87
N PHE A 168 -8.52 28.71 9.38
CA PHE A 168 -7.89 28.07 8.22
C PHE A 168 -8.86 27.77 7.08
N ALA A 169 -10.10 28.29 7.13
CA ALA A 169 -11.03 28.21 6.01
C ALA A 169 -11.02 29.52 5.23
N GLU A 170 -9.96 29.75 4.43
CA GLU A 170 -10.04 30.72 3.33
C GLU A 170 -9.17 30.25 2.14
N ASN A 171 -9.89 29.64 1.20
CA ASN A 171 -9.72 29.63 -0.25
C ASN A 171 -8.39 29.21 -0.93
N VAL A 172 -8.58 28.28 -1.88
CA VAL A 172 -7.79 27.97 -3.09
C VAL A 172 -6.47 27.18 -2.93
N GLN A 173 -6.38 26.10 -3.73
CA GLN A 173 -5.23 25.26 -4.09
C GLN A 173 -4.13 25.00 -3.01
N THR A 174 -3.95 23.73 -2.64
CA THR A 174 -2.66 23.14 -2.18
C THR A 174 -2.01 23.62 -0.87
N LYS A 175 -2.68 24.41 -0.01
CA LYS A 175 -2.04 24.96 1.20
C LYS A 175 -2.26 24.09 2.45
N VAL A 176 -1.34 23.17 2.75
CA VAL A 176 -1.35 22.39 4.01
C VAL A 176 -0.86 23.29 5.16
N SER A 177 -1.67 23.49 6.20
CA SER A 177 -1.28 24.22 7.43
C SER A 177 -1.03 23.25 8.59
N GLY A 178 -0.04 23.58 9.44
CA GLY A 178 0.23 22.81 10.66
C GLY A 178 0.62 23.71 11.84
N GLU A 179 0.36 23.21 13.05
CA GLU A 179 0.63 23.90 14.31
C GLU A 179 1.43 23.00 15.25
N ILE A 180 2.41 23.57 15.94
CA ILE A 180 3.06 22.96 17.10
C ILE A 180 2.58 23.69 18.34
N PHE A 181 2.09 22.95 19.32
CA PHE A 181 1.67 23.50 20.60
C PHE A 181 2.15 22.66 21.77
N LEU A 182 2.32 23.33 22.91
CA LEU A 182 2.77 22.72 24.15
C LEU A 182 1.56 22.45 25.05
N THR A 183 1.45 21.21 25.54
CA THR A 183 0.49 20.83 26.58
C THR A 183 1.20 20.50 27.88
N ARG A 184 0.55 20.85 28.99
CA ARG A 184 0.92 20.40 30.33
C ARG A 184 0.05 19.20 30.68
N GLU A 185 0.67 18.08 30.98
CA GLU A 185 0.02 16.81 31.28
C GLU A 185 0.30 16.43 32.73
N VAL A 186 -0.71 15.95 33.44
CA VAL A 186 -0.54 15.49 34.82
C VAL A 186 0.08 14.09 34.74
N ASN A 187 1.10 13.81 35.53
CA ASN A 187 1.56 12.43 35.68
C ASN A 187 0.40 11.63 36.30
N PRO A 188 -0.02 10.50 35.70
CA PRO A 188 -1.16 9.75 36.20
C PRO A 188 -0.88 9.23 37.60
N THR A 189 -1.37 9.95 38.61
CA THR A 189 -1.42 9.49 39.99
C THR A 189 -2.70 8.71 40.18
N LYS A 190 -2.64 7.65 41.00
CA LYS A 190 -3.77 6.82 41.38
C LYS A 190 -4.76 7.68 42.16
N ASP A 191 -5.58 8.41 41.44
CA ASP A 191 -6.71 9.11 42.01
C ASP A 191 -7.66 8.05 42.57
N LYS A 192 -8.26 8.31 43.72
CA LYS A 192 -9.31 7.45 44.29
C LYS A 192 -10.57 7.63 43.43
N THR A 193 -10.51 7.28 42.16
CA THR A 193 -11.64 7.40 41.25
C THR A 193 -12.63 6.30 41.59
N GLU A 194 -13.81 6.72 42.05
CA GLU A 194 -14.99 5.87 42.27
C GLU A 194 -15.52 5.22 40.98
N HIS A 195 -14.89 5.55 39.84
CA HIS A 195 -15.30 5.16 38.49
C HIS A 195 -14.37 4.11 37.89
N LEU A 196 -14.95 2.99 37.48
CA LEU A 196 -14.28 1.95 36.70
C LEU A 196 -14.75 2.01 35.24
N ILE A 197 -13.91 1.56 34.31
CA ILE A 197 -14.29 1.32 32.92
C ILE A 197 -14.54 -0.17 32.75
N LEU A 198 -15.78 -0.52 32.41
CA LEU A 198 -16.19 -1.87 32.04
C LEU A 198 -16.03 -2.07 30.53
N ILE A 199 -15.36 -3.14 30.12
CA ILE A 199 -15.20 -3.49 28.70
C ILE A 199 -16.46 -4.19 28.19
N THR A 200 -17.17 -3.57 27.24
CA THR A 200 -18.47 -4.03 26.72
C THR A 200 -18.44 -4.38 25.23
N THR A 201 -17.25 -4.66 24.69
CA THR A 201 -17.05 -5.01 23.28
C THR A 201 -17.83 -6.27 22.85
N ARG A 202 -18.21 -6.33 21.56
CA ARG A 202 -18.84 -7.53 20.96
C ARG A 202 -17.84 -8.67 20.83
N SER A 203 -16.58 -8.35 20.56
CA SER A 203 -15.45 -9.28 20.45
C SER A 203 -15.01 -9.84 21.81
N ASN A 204 -14.02 -10.73 21.82
CA ASN A 204 -13.50 -11.30 23.07
C ASN A 204 -12.62 -10.31 23.86
N SER A 205 -12.04 -9.31 23.20
CA SER A 205 -11.14 -8.34 23.83
C SER A 205 -11.22 -6.95 23.18
N LEU A 206 -10.72 -5.94 23.88
CA LEU A 206 -10.57 -4.56 23.44
C LEU A 206 -9.10 -4.13 23.52
N ASN A 207 -8.59 -3.55 22.44
CA ASN A 207 -7.23 -3.03 22.39
C ASN A 207 -7.08 -1.76 23.24
N VAL A 208 -6.02 -1.73 24.03
CA VAL A 208 -5.53 -0.55 24.73
C VAL A 208 -4.45 0.09 23.86
N ARG A 209 -4.57 1.39 23.57
CA ARG A 209 -3.69 2.10 22.64
C ARG A 209 -2.87 3.19 23.34
N LYS A 210 -1.72 3.53 22.75
CA LYS A 210 -0.79 4.54 23.30
C LYS A 210 -1.40 5.95 23.30
N ASN A 211 -2.11 6.31 22.23
CA ASN A 211 -2.81 7.59 22.04
C ASN A 211 -4.31 7.33 21.76
N PRO A 212 -5.21 8.31 21.97
CA PRO A 212 -6.66 8.17 21.78
C PRO A 212 -7.07 8.15 20.30
N SER A 213 -6.59 7.15 19.55
CA SER A 213 -6.83 6.96 18.11
C SER A 213 -6.79 5.49 17.73
N SER A 214 -7.65 5.06 16.80
CA SER A 214 -7.65 3.69 16.25
C SER A 214 -6.39 3.38 15.44
N SER A 215 -5.68 4.37 14.92
CA SER A 215 -4.40 4.17 14.21
C SER A 215 -3.19 4.21 15.15
N SER A 216 -3.38 4.41 16.46
CA SER A 216 -2.29 4.46 17.42
C SER A 216 -1.84 3.03 17.80
N PRO A 217 -0.54 2.80 18.05
CA PRO A 217 -0.05 1.47 18.43
C PRO A 217 -0.77 0.87 19.63
N VAL A 218 -1.01 -0.44 19.55
CA VAL A 218 -1.60 -1.23 20.63
C VAL A 218 -0.53 -1.51 21.68
N VAL A 219 -0.83 -1.19 22.94
CA VAL A 219 0.08 -1.39 24.09
C VAL A 219 -0.37 -2.54 25.01
N ALA A 220 -1.65 -2.90 24.97
CA ALA A 220 -2.22 -4.04 25.70
C ALA A 220 -3.58 -4.45 25.11
N SER A 221 -4.15 -5.54 25.63
CA SER A 221 -5.51 -6.00 25.31
C SER A 221 -6.25 -6.34 26.60
N LEU A 222 -7.50 -5.91 26.72
CA LEU A 222 -8.37 -6.17 27.85
C LEU A 222 -9.51 -7.10 27.45
N LEU A 223 -9.79 -8.13 28.25
CA LEU A 223 -10.87 -9.07 27.97
C LEU A 223 -12.25 -8.41 28.14
N LYS A 224 -13.24 -8.91 27.41
CA LYS A 224 -14.64 -8.53 27.60
C LYS A 224 -15.06 -8.79 29.05
N GLY A 225 -15.71 -7.80 29.67
CA GLY A 225 -16.13 -7.86 31.07
C GLY A 225 -15.07 -7.43 32.08
N SER A 226 -13.82 -7.18 31.67
CA SER A 226 -12.81 -6.59 32.57
C SER A 226 -13.26 -5.22 33.07
N LYS A 227 -12.98 -4.94 34.35
CA LYS A 227 -13.16 -3.64 34.98
C LYS A 227 -11.78 -3.07 35.29
N VAL A 228 -11.48 -1.87 34.77
CA VAL A 228 -10.19 -1.21 34.99
C VAL A 228 -10.40 0.19 35.57
N PRO A 229 -9.48 0.69 36.42
CA PRO A 229 -9.59 2.04 36.97
C PRO A 229 -9.63 3.11 35.87
N HIS A 230 -10.58 4.04 35.97
CA HIS A 230 -10.64 5.22 35.10
C HIS A 230 -9.75 6.33 35.65
N ILE A 231 -8.88 6.92 34.80
CA ILE A 231 -7.98 8.00 35.20
C ILE A 231 -8.47 9.32 34.61
N GLU A 232 -9.26 10.06 35.39
CA GLU A 232 -10.01 11.24 34.92
C GLU A 232 -9.12 12.48 34.66
N LYS A 233 -7.97 12.58 35.33
CA LYS A 233 -7.13 13.80 35.37
C LYS A 233 -6.34 14.11 34.09
N ASN A 234 -6.26 13.18 33.13
CA ASN A 234 -5.50 13.36 31.87
C ASN A 234 -6.36 13.54 30.62
N ALA A 235 -7.68 13.64 30.76
CA ALA A 235 -8.57 13.98 29.66
C ALA A 235 -8.46 15.48 29.35
N SER A 236 -7.51 15.85 28.49
CA SER A 236 -7.43 17.21 27.93
C SER A 236 -8.80 17.64 27.41
N ARG A 237 -9.29 18.80 27.87
CA ARG A 237 -10.66 19.29 27.63
C ARG A 237 -11.02 19.54 26.16
N ASN A 238 -10.08 19.39 25.24
CA ASN A 238 -10.35 19.38 23.81
C ASN A 238 -9.80 18.09 23.20
N SER A 239 -10.70 17.33 22.55
CA SER A 239 -10.43 16.14 21.72
C SER A 239 -10.42 14.79 22.45
N ASN A 240 -11.62 14.31 22.80
CA ASN A 240 -12.16 13.00 22.40
C ASN A 240 -13.04 12.39 23.50
N ARG A 241 -14.34 12.74 23.53
CA ARG A 241 -15.36 12.00 24.32
C ARG A 241 -15.45 10.50 23.95
N ASN A 242 -14.72 10.09 22.92
CA ASN A 242 -14.74 8.77 22.31
C ASN A 242 -13.69 7.81 22.92
N TRP A 243 -12.89 8.26 23.90
CA TRP A 243 -11.83 7.45 24.54
C TRP A 243 -11.79 7.66 26.05
N PHE A 244 -11.52 6.58 26.79
CA PHE A 244 -11.23 6.60 28.23
C PHE A 244 -9.76 6.28 28.47
N TYR A 245 -9.14 6.99 29.42
CA TYR A 245 -7.78 6.72 29.87
C TYR A 245 -7.85 5.77 31.08
N VAL A 246 -7.14 4.65 31.00
CA VAL A 246 -7.25 3.55 31.96
C VAL A 246 -5.90 3.02 32.41
N GLU A 247 -5.84 2.52 33.64
CA GLU A 247 -4.72 1.72 34.14
C GLU A 247 -4.97 0.24 33.82
N TYR A 248 -4.31 -0.30 32.80
CA TYR A 248 -4.55 -1.67 32.33
C TYR A 248 -3.70 -2.72 33.08
N SER A 249 -2.65 -2.27 33.76
CA SER A 249 -1.79 -3.06 34.65
C SER A 249 -1.17 -2.09 35.65
N LYS A 250 -0.76 -2.58 36.83
CA LYS A 250 -0.18 -1.75 37.89
C LYS A 250 0.92 -0.81 37.34
N GLY A 251 0.68 0.49 37.39
CA GLY A 251 1.57 1.56 36.90
C GLY A 251 1.66 1.70 35.37
N LYS A 252 0.83 0.99 34.61
CA LYS A 252 0.80 1.04 33.14
C LYS A 252 -0.55 1.54 32.63
N PHE A 253 -0.49 2.55 31.76
CA PHE A 253 -1.67 3.32 31.35
C PHE A 253 -1.82 3.38 29.84
N GLY A 254 -3.05 3.49 29.37
CA GLY A 254 -3.36 3.63 27.95
C GLY A 254 -4.82 4.00 27.68
N TRP A 255 -5.18 4.08 26.40
CA TRP A 255 -6.47 4.56 25.94
C TRP A 255 -7.34 3.42 25.40
N VAL A 256 -8.61 3.39 25.81
CA VAL A 256 -9.63 2.47 25.29
C VAL A 256 -10.79 3.27 24.71
N SER A 257 -11.43 2.75 23.66
CA SER A 257 -12.55 3.46 23.04
C SER A 257 -13.81 3.37 23.90
N SER A 258 -14.50 4.49 24.09
CA SER A 258 -15.79 4.55 24.80
C SER A 258 -16.94 3.94 23.99
N SER A 259 -16.77 3.69 22.68
CA SER A 259 -17.75 2.92 21.89
C SER A 259 -17.82 1.45 22.31
N TYR A 260 -16.76 0.95 22.94
CA TYR A 260 -16.61 -0.46 23.33
C TYR A 260 -16.43 -0.65 24.83
N SER A 261 -16.70 0.40 25.61
CA SER A 261 -16.56 0.39 27.06
C SER A 261 -17.52 1.37 27.73
N LYS A 262 -17.81 1.14 29.01
CA LYS A 262 -18.77 1.94 29.77
C LYS A 262 -18.16 2.36 31.10
N LYS A 263 -18.31 3.64 31.44
CA LYS A 263 -18.01 4.15 32.80
C LYS A 263 -19.07 3.60 33.77
N ILE A 264 -18.63 2.92 34.82
CA ILE A 264 -19.44 2.40 35.93
C ILE A 264 -18.92 2.94 37.26
N ILE A 265 -19.77 2.96 38.28
CA ILE A 265 -19.39 3.30 39.66
C ILE A 265 -19.11 2.01 40.41
N ASP A 266 -18.07 1.97 41.23
CA ASP A 266 -17.78 0.82 42.08
C ASP A 266 -18.78 0.72 43.24
N LEU A 267 -19.72 -0.21 43.17
CA LEU A 267 -20.78 -0.41 44.18
C LEU A 267 -20.29 -1.23 45.39
N ASP A 268 -19.21 -2.01 45.23
CA ASP A 268 -18.65 -2.87 46.29
C ASP A 268 -18.08 -2.04 47.44
N SER A 269 -17.67 -0.79 47.18
CA SER A 269 -17.30 0.20 48.21
C SER A 269 -18.47 0.59 49.13
N ARG A 270 -19.72 0.41 48.71
CA ARG A 270 -20.91 0.88 49.45
C ARG A 270 -21.48 -0.19 50.39
N ILE A 271 -21.21 -1.47 50.13
CA ILE A 271 -21.76 -2.60 50.91
C ILE A 271 -21.04 -2.76 52.26
N SER A 272 -19.76 -2.38 52.36
CA SER A 272 -19.02 -2.40 53.65
C SER A 272 -19.54 -1.40 54.69
N GLN A 273 -20.46 -0.49 54.34
CA GLN A 273 -21.06 0.44 55.29
C GLN A 273 -22.42 -0.04 55.85
N GLN A 274 -22.97 -1.16 55.37
CA GLN A 274 -24.34 -1.60 55.71
C GLN A 274 -24.42 -2.90 56.53
N THR A 275 -23.30 -3.44 57.01
CA THR A 275 -23.29 -4.53 58.00
C THR A 275 -23.27 -3.97 59.43
N ASN A 276 -24.34 -3.28 59.83
CA ASN A 276 -24.67 -3.00 61.23
C ASN A 276 -25.98 -3.73 61.58
N LEU A 277 -25.99 -5.05 61.41
CA LEU A 277 -27.04 -5.89 61.99
C LEU A 277 -26.57 -6.30 63.39
N LYS A 278 -27.27 -5.82 64.42
CA LYS A 278 -27.05 -6.23 65.81
C LYS A 278 -27.30 -7.74 65.92
N THR A 279 -26.21 -8.50 66.00
CA THR A 279 -26.23 -9.89 66.48
C THR A 279 -26.74 -9.90 67.91
N ILE A 280 -27.96 -10.41 68.14
CA ILE A 280 -28.39 -10.78 69.49
C ILE A 280 -27.67 -12.07 69.82
N ILE A 281 -26.56 -11.95 70.54
CA ILE A 281 -25.87 -13.08 71.16
C ILE A 281 -26.76 -13.51 72.34
N PRO A 282 -27.29 -14.75 72.38
CA PRO A 282 -27.96 -15.23 73.58
C PRO A 282 -26.94 -15.24 74.73
N GLU A 283 -27.29 -14.53 75.79
CA GLU A 283 -26.48 -14.39 76.98
C GLU A 283 -26.09 -15.78 77.52
N LYS A 284 -24.80 -15.91 77.87
CA LYS A 284 -24.15 -17.12 78.36
C LYS A 284 -25.02 -17.84 79.40
N LEU A 285 -25.41 -19.08 79.11
CA LEU A 285 -26.15 -19.95 80.03
C LEU A 285 -25.47 -19.98 81.40
N ILE A 286 -26.17 -19.48 82.42
CA ILE A 286 -25.90 -19.78 83.82
C ILE A 286 -26.44 -21.20 84.06
N THR A 287 -25.52 -22.14 84.23
CA THR A 287 -25.80 -23.56 84.48
C THR A 287 -26.55 -23.76 85.80
N GLY A 288 -27.79 -24.24 85.75
CA GLY A 288 -28.50 -24.75 86.95
C GLY A 288 -30.02 -24.55 87.00
N LYS A 289 -30.63 -23.71 86.15
CA LYS A 289 -32.08 -23.45 86.18
C LYS A 289 -32.77 -23.95 84.91
N ALA A 290 -33.83 -24.74 85.06
CA ALA A 290 -34.63 -25.23 83.94
C ALA A 290 -35.14 -24.06 83.08
N PRO A 291 -35.11 -24.15 81.74
CA PRO A 291 -35.59 -23.10 80.86
C PRO A 291 -37.04 -22.73 81.21
N THR A 292 -37.35 -21.44 81.30
CA THR A 292 -38.73 -21.02 81.53
C THR A 292 -39.60 -21.32 80.30
N THR A 293 -40.88 -21.59 80.51
CA THR A 293 -41.83 -21.96 79.44
C THR A 293 -41.92 -20.90 78.32
N SER A 294 -41.59 -19.63 78.60
CA SER A 294 -41.51 -18.56 77.60
C SER A 294 -40.29 -18.71 76.68
N GLN A 295 -39.11 -19.03 77.22
CA GLN A 295 -37.89 -19.25 76.45
C GLN A 295 -38.05 -20.42 75.47
N PHE A 296 -38.74 -21.49 75.90
CA PHE A 296 -39.04 -22.63 75.03
C PHE A 296 -40.02 -22.28 73.91
N ARG A 297 -41.01 -21.40 74.18
CA ARG A 297 -41.98 -20.91 73.18
C ARG A 297 -41.30 -20.04 72.13
N GLU A 298 -40.40 -19.15 72.53
CA GLU A 298 -39.62 -18.31 71.63
C GLU A 298 -38.69 -19.16 70.74
N LEU A 299 -37.98 -20.12 71.33
CA LEU A 299 -37.11 -21.02 70.58
C LEU A 299 -37.91 -21.84 69.55
N LYS A 300 -39.09 -22.33 69.92
CA LYS A 300 -39.99 -23.05 68.99
C LYS A 300 -40.44 -22.15 67.82
N SER A 301 -40.70 -20.87 68.08
CA SER A 301 -41.04 -19.88 67.05
C SER A 301 -39.86 -19.62 66.09
N VAL A 302 -38.66 -19.42 66.63
CA VAL A 302 -37.44 -19.22 65.83
C VAL A 302 -37.14 -20.45 64.96
N VAL A 303 -37.28 -21.67 65.49
CA VAL A 303 -37.08 -22.90 64.73
C VAL A 303 -38.10 -23.04 63.59
N ALA A 304 -39.36 -22.67 63.82
CA ALA A 304 -40.38 -22.68 62.76
C ALA A 304 -40.08 -21.65 61.66
N PHE A 305 -39.65 -20.44 62.05
CA PHE A 305 -39.22 -19.40 61.11
C PHE A 305 -38.04 -19.86 60.25
N LEU A 306 -36.98 -20.40 60.88
CA LEU A 306 -35.79 -20.88 60.16
C LEU A 306 -36.11 -22.03 59.19
N ARG A 307 -37.05 -22.92 59.54
CA ARG A 307 -37.52 -23.97 58.60
C ARG A 307 -38.20 -23.37 57.38
N THR A 308 -39.05 -22.36 57.59
CA THR A 308 -39.78 -21.68 56.52
C THR A 308 -38.84 -20.93 55.58
N GLU A 309 -37.85 -20.21 56.14
CA GLU A 309 -36.80 -19.54 55.35
C GLU A 309 -35.90 -20.55 54.62
N LEU A 310 -35.58 -21.69 55.25
CA LEU A 310 -34.81 -22.75 54.59
C LEU A 310 -35.54 -23.32 53.37
N ASP A 311 -36.86 -23.51 53.45
CA ASP A 311 -37.64 -24.03 52.33
C ASP A 311 -37.79 -23.01 51.20
N LYS A 312 -37.92 -21.71 51.52
CA LYS A 312 -37.81 -20.64 50.51
C LYS A 312 -36.47 -20.67 49.79
N ILE A 313 -35.36 -20.76 50.54
CA ILE A 313 -34.01 -20.82 49.96
C ILE A 313 -33.84 -22.02 49.02
N LYS A 314 -34.40 -23.19 49.36
CA LYS A 314 -34.38 -24.37 48.48
C LYS A 314 -35.18 -24.14 47.19
N SER A 315 -36.37 -23.54 47.30
CA SER A 315 -37.20 -23.19 46.14
C SER A 315 -36.48 -22.20 45.22
N ASP A 316 -35.97 -21.11 45.78
CA ASP A 316 -35.24 -20.08 45.05
C ASP A 316 -33.99 -20.64 44.36
N LYS A 317 -33.25 -21.52 45.04
CA LYS A 317 -32.11 -22.23 44.47
C LYS A 317 -32.51 -23.07 43.25
N THR A 318 -33.64 -23.77 43.33
CA THR A 318 -34.15 -24.61 42.23
C THR A 318 -34.53 -23.75 41.02
N GLY A 319 -35.28 -22.67 41.24
CA GLY A 319 -35.65 -21.72 40.19
C GLY A 319 -34.42 -21.06 39.52
N ALA A 320 -33.41 -20.71 40.31
CA ALA A 320 -32.15 -20.17 39.80
C ALA A 320 -31.38 -21.17 38.93
N ILE A 321 -31.35 -22.45 39.31
CA ILE A 321 -30.70 -23.52 38.52
C ILE A 321 -31.41 -23.71 37.18
N GLU A 322 -32.74 -23.77 37.17
CA GLU A 322 -33.50 -23.91 35.93
C GLU A 322 -33.33 -22.71 35.00
N ALA A 323 -33.38 -21.49 35.54
CA ALA A 323 -33.14 -20.27 34.77
C ALA A 323 -31.74 -20.30 34.13
N ARG A 324 -30.73 -20.74 34.89
CA ARG A 324 -29.37 -20.93 34.37
C ARG A 324 -29.32 -21.95 33.23
N ASN A 325 -29.99 -23.09 33.39
CA ASN A 325 -30.00 -24.15 32.38
C ASN A 325 -30.71 -23.70 31.10
N ARG A 326 -31.83 -22.98 31.21
CA ARG A 326 -32.53 -22.38 30.05
C ARG A 326 -31.66 -21.35 29.33
N ALA A 327 -30.95 -20.49 30.07
CA ALA A 327 -30.02 -19.53 29.50
C ALA A 327 -28.85 -20.22 28.76
N ARG A 328 -28.30 -21.30 29.35
CA ARG A 328 -27.24 -22.10 28.74
C ARG A 328 -27.69 -22.77 27.44
N ALA A 329 -28.89 -23.35 27.41
CA ALA A 329 -29.44 -23.97 26.19
C ALA A 329 -29.60 -22.94 25.05
N LYS A 330 -30.12 -21.74 25.36
CA LYS A 330 -30.23 -20.64 24.36
C LYS A 330 -28.86 -20.21 23.85
N LEU A 331 -27.87 -20.13 24.73
CA LEU A 331 -26.50 -19.78 24.36
C LEU A 331 -25.90 -20.84 23.42
N GLU A 332 -26.10 -22.13 23.70
CA GLU A 332 -25.59 -23.23 22.89
C GLU A 332 -26.14 -23.19 21.45
N VAL A 333 -27.44 -22.92 21.29
CA VAL A 333 -28.09 -22.76 19.97
C VAL A 333 -27.51 -21.55 19.22
N SER A 334 -27.26 -20.44 19.93
CA SER A 334 -26.65 -19.25 19.31
C SER A 334 -25.21 -19.51 18.87
N ILE A 335 -24.43 -20.25 19.66
CA ILE A 335 -23.04 -20.62 19.36
C ILE A 335 -23.00 -21.53 18.13
N THR A 336 -23.81 -22.59 18.10
CA THR A 336 -23.87 -23.53 16.97
C THR A 336 -24.28 -22.84 15.67
N THR A 337 -25.28 -21.94 15.72
CA THR A 337 -25.72 -21.15 14.56
C THR A 337 -24.60 -20.22 14.06
N SER A 338 -23.92 -19.53 14.97
CA SER A 338 -22.80 -18.63 14.62
C SER A 338 -21.63 -19.40 14.01
N ASN A 339 -21.28 -20.56 14.60
CA ASN A 339 -20.22 -21.42 14.09
C ASN A 339 -20.52 -21.99 12.70
N LYS A 340 -21.80 -22.29 12.39
CA LYS A 340 -22.21 -22.65 11.03
C LYS A 340 -21.93 -21.49 10.05
N LYS A 341 -22.38 -20.29 10.38
CA LYS A 341 -22.17 -19.09 9.54
C LYS A 341 -20.68 -18.77 9.33
N ILE A 342 -19.85 -18.95 10.36
CA ILE A 342 -18.40 -18.79 10.27
C ILE A 342 -17.81 -19.79 9.26
N ARG A 343 -18.21 -21.07 9.32
CA ARG A 343 -17.74 -22.09 8.36
C ARG A 343 -18.15 -21.79 6.92
N ASP A 344 -19.38 -21.33 6.71
CA ASP A 344 -19.87 -20.94 5.38
C ASP A 344 -19.04 -19.76 4.82
N LEU A 345 -18.77 -18.75 5.66
CA LEU A 345 -17.94 -17.59 5.28
C LEU A 345 -16.48 -17.98 5.03
N GLN A 346 -15.91 -18.90 5.81
CA GLN A 346 -14.55 -19.42 5.59
C GLN A 346 -14.46 -20.13 4.24
N THR A 347 -15.46 -20.95 3.91
CA THR A 347 -15.52 -21.66 2.62
C THR A 347 -15.61 -20.69 1.45
N LYS A 348 -16.46 -19.67 1.56
CA LYS A 348 -16.59 -18.63 0.53
C LYS A 348 -15.31 -17.82 0.36
N THR A 349 -14.65 -17.46 1.47
CA THR A 349 -13.36 -16.77 1.45
C THR A 349 -12.26 -17.60 0.78
N ALA A 350 -12.22 -18.91 1.02
CA ALA A 350 -11.26 -19.81 0.37
C ALA A 350 -11.49 -19.88 -1.16
N SER A 351 -12.75 -19.98 -1.60
CA SER A 351 -13.11 -19.96 -3.02
C SER A 351 -12.69 -18.66 -3.71
N LEU A 352 -13.01 -17.51 -3.10
CA LEU A 352 -12.64 -16.20 -3.63
C LEU A 352 -11.12 -16.01 -3.70
N ARG A 353 -10.37 -16.56 -2.74
CA ARG A 353 -8.91 -16.53 -2.76
C ARG A 353 -8.34 -17.33 -3.93
N ALA A 354 -8.89 -18.52 -4.19
CA ALA A 354 -8.48 -19.34 -5.33
C ALA A 354 -8.79 -18.66 -6.68
N GLU A 355 -9.97 -18.04 -6.81
CA GLU A 355 -10.31 -17.24 -8.00
C GLU A 355 -9.35 -16.06 -8.20
N LEU A 356 -9.03 -15.33 -7.13
CA LEU A 356 -8.09 -14.22 -7.18
C LEU A 356 -6.68 -14.67 -7.61
N ASP A 357 -6.21 -15.80 -7.09
CA ASP A 357 -4.90 -16.36 -7.45
C ASP A 357 -4.88 -16.82 -8.92
N LYS A 358 -5.97 -17.40 -9.42
CA LYS A 358 -6.14 -17.73 -10.83
C LYS A 358 -6.10 -16.47 -11.70
N ILE A 359 -6.84 -15.42 -11.36
CA ILE A 359 -6.86 -14.15 -12.10
C ILE A 359 -5.47 -13.51 -12.15
N LYS A 360 -4.72 -13.55 -11.04
CA LYS A 360 -3.34 -13.05 -11.00
C LYS A 360 -2.44 -13.84 -11.96
N SER A 361 -2.53 -15.17 -11.93
CA SER A 361 -1.76 -16.02 -12.85
C SER A 361 -2.11 -15.75 -14.32
N ASP A 362 -3.40 -15.66 -14.64
CA ASP A 362 -3.89 -15.38 -15.99
C ASP A 362 -3.43 -14.01 -16.48
N LYS A 363 -3.48 -12.99 -15.62
CA LYS A 363 -2.99 -11.64 -15.92
C LYS A 363 -1.49 -11.64 -16.20
N THR A 364 -0.68 -12.34 -15.41
CA THR A 364 0.77 -12.44 -15.64
C THR A 364 1.06 -13.10 -16.98
N ARG A 365 0.39 -14.21 -17.29
CA ARG A 365 0.53 -14.91 -18.58
C ARG A 365 0.15 -14.02 -19.77
N ALA A 366 -0.93 -13.26 -19.65
CA ALA A 366 -1.37 -12.33 -20.71
C ALA A 366 -0.36 -11.20 -20.95
N ILE A 367 0.23 -10.63 -19.89
CA ILE A 367 1.26 -9.60 -19.99
C ILE A 367 2.52 -10.16 -20.67
N GLU A 368 2.95 -11.35 -20.28
CA GLU A 368 4.14 -12.00 -20.85
C GLU A 368 3.94 -12.35 -22.33
N ALA A 369 2.78 -12.88 -22.69
CA ALA A 369 2.42 -13.16 -24.08
C ALA A 369 2.40 -11.88 -24.95
N ALA A 370 1.83 -10.78 -24.43
CA ALA A 370 1.81 -9.50 -25.12
C ALA A 370 3.22 -8.93 -25.31
N HIS A 371 4.07 -9.04 -24.29
CA HIS A 371 5.47 -8.60 -24.37
C HIS A 371 6.24 -9.41 -25.44
N GLN A 372 6.12 -10.74 -25.43
CA GLN A 372 6.77 -11.59 -26.42
C GLN A 372 6.29 -11.29 -27.84
N ALA A 373 4.99 -11.06 -28.05
CA ALA A 373 4.44 -10.69 -29.35
C ALA A 373 5.03 -9.37 -29.86
N ASN A 374 5.15 -8.36 -28.99
CA ASN A 374 5.76 -7.07 -29.34
C ASN A 374 7.24 -7.20 -29.69
N VAL A 375 7.99 -8.00 -28.94
CA VAL A 375 9.41 -8.27 -29.22
C VAL A 375 9.56 -8.92 -30.59
N ARG A 376 8.75 -9.95 -30.90
CA ARG A 376 8.76 -10.62 -32.21
C ARG A 376 8.43 -9.66 -33.36
N ALA A 377 7.41 -8.81 -33.18
CA ALA A 377 7.04 -7.83 -34.19
C ALA A 377 8.17 -6.83 -34.46
N LEU A 378 8.86 -6.36 -33.41
CA LEU A 378 9.99 -5.45 -33.53
C LEU A 378 11.18 -6.10 -34.26
N GLU A 379 11.45 -7.37 -33.99
CA GLU A 379 12.52 -8.13 -34.64
C GLU A 379 12.24 -8.37 -36.12
N ILE A 380 11.00 -8.72 -36.47
CA ILE A 380 10.54 -8.83 -37.86
C ILE A 380 10.72 -7.50 -38.59
N ALA A 381 10.29 -6.39 -37.98
CA ALA A 381 10.42 -5.05 -38.58
C ALA A 381 11.88 -4.66 -38.80
N ARG A 382 12.77 -4.95 -37.84
CA ARG A 382 14.22 -4.71 -37.99
C ARG A 382 14.81 -5.50 -39.13
N ARG A 383 14.47 -6.79 -39.24
CA ARG A 383 14.96 -7.67 -40.31
C ARG A 383 14.49 -7.20 -41.68
N ALA A 384 13.23 -6.79 -41.80
CA ALA A 384 12.68 -6.24 -43.04
C ALA A 384 13.41 -4.95 -43.46
N ASN A 385 13.65 -4.04 -42.51
CA ASN A 385 14.39 -2.80 -42.78
C ASN A 385 15.85 -3.06 -43.18
N ALA A 386 16.53 -4.03 -42.54
CA ALA A 386 17.88 -4.42 -42.91
C ALA A 386 17.92 -4.97 -44.34
N LYS A 387 17.00 -5.88 -44.68
CA LYS A 387 16.89 -6.46 -46.02
C LYS A 387 16.63 -5.40 -47.09
N ALA A 388 15.68 -4.49 -46.85
CA ALA A 388 15.39 -3.40 -47.78
C ALA A 388 16.60 -2.46 -47.99
N LYS A 389 17.43 -2.26 -46.96
CA LYS A 389 18.67 -1.47 -47.08
C LYS A 389 19.71 -2.19 -47.93
N GLU A 390 19.87 -3.51 -47.76
CA GLU A 390 20.76 -4.33 -48.58
C GLU A 390 20.31 -4.36 -50.05
N GLU A 391 19.03 -4.57 -50.32
CA GLU A 391 18.46 -4.59 -51.68
C GLU A 391 18.66 -3.25 -52.39
N LYS A 392 18.46 -2.12 -51.68
CA LYS A 392 18.77 -0.77 -52.22
C LYS A 392 20.25 -0.60 -52.53
N LEU A 393 21.14 -1.06 -51.65
CA LEU A 393 22.58 -0.94 -51.86
C LEU A 393 23.05 -1.78 -53.06
N ALA A 394 22.50 -2.98 -53.22
CA ALA A 394 22.75 -3.84 -54.38
C ALA A 394 22.31 -3.15 -55.69
N SER A 395 21.09 -2.62 -55.72
CA SER A 395 20.56 -1.89 -56.89
C SER A 395 21.40 -0.67 -57.26
N ILE A 396 21.88 0.09 -56.26
CA ILE A 396 22.76 1.25 -56.49
C ILE A 396 24.09 0.81 -57.12
N LYS A 397 24.67 -0.30 -56.64
CA LYS A 397 25.92 -0.84 -57.20
C LYS A 397 25.76 -1.28 -58.65
N GLU A 398 24.67 -1.99 -58.97
CA GLU A 398 24.36 -2.41 -60.33
C GLU A 398 24.16 -1.21 -61.27
N PHE A 399 23.39 -0.21 -60.84
CA PHE A 399 23.18 1.02 -61.63
C PHE A 399 24.50 1.76 -61.90
N LYS A 400 25.40 1.83 -60.91
CA LYS A 400 26.72 2.46 -61.09
C LYS A 400 27.56 1.71 -62.11
N SER A 401 27.61 0.38 -62.03
CA SER A 401 28.34 -0.46 -62.99
C SER A 401 27.78 -0.30 -64.42
N LEU A 402 26.46 -0.27 -64.57
CA LEU A 402 25.82 -0.04 -65.87
C LEU A 402 26.16 1.35 -66.44
N LYS A 403 26.17 2.37 -65.60
CA LYS A 403 26.54 3.74 -65.99
C LYS A 403 27.99 3.81 -66.48
N GLU A 404 28.92 3.16 -65.77
CA GLU A 404 30.33 3.08 -66.17
C GLU A 404 30.49 2.37 -67.52
N LYS A 405 29.82 1.22 -67.69
CA LYS A 405 29.84 0.47 -68.94
C LYS A 405 29.27 1.27 -70.11
N SER A 406 28.10 1.88 -69.93
CA SER A 406 27.47 2.71 -70.97
C SER A 406 28.33 3.93 -71.33
N SER A 407 28.98 4.56 -70.35
CA SER A 407 29.91 5.68 -70.62
C SER A 407 31.12 5.24 -71.43
N ALA A 408 31.65 4.04 -71.21
CA ALA A 408 32.76 3.50 -71.99
C ALA A 408 32.32 3.23 -73.45
N GLU A 409 31.18 2.56 -73.65
CA GLU A 409 30.62 2.29 -74.98
C GLU A 409 30.33 3.59 -75.76
N ILE A 410 29.77 4.62 -75.11
CA ILE A 410 29.54 5.92 -75.74
C ILE A 410 30.86 6.56 -76.21
N LYS A 411 31.92 6.48 -75.40
CA LYS A 411 33.23 7.04 -75.74
C LYS A 411 33.87 6.30 -76.91
N ASP A 412 33.75 4.99 -76.97
CA ASP A 412 34.26 4.18 -78.07
C ASP A 412 33.51 4.52 -79.36
N LEU A 413 32.16 4.60 -79.32
CA LEU A 413 31.34 5.01 -80.46
C LEU A 413 31.67 6.42 -80.95
N GLN A 414 31.90 7.38 -80.05
CA GLN A 414 32.35 8.74 -80.41
C GLN A 414 33.71 8.70 -81.12
N THR A 415 34.64 7.87 -80.65
CA THR A 415 35.96 7.70 -81.25
C THR A 415 35.87 7.12 -82.65
N THR A 416 35.11 6.04 -82.84
CA THR A 416 34.85 5.45 -84.15
C THR A 416 34.17 6.43 -85.09
N THR A 417 33.18 7.19 -84.60
CA THR A 417 32.48 8.21 -85.39
C THR A 417 33.42 9.31 -85.86
N ALA A 418 34.33 9.79 -85.00
CA ALA A 418 35.34 10.79 -85.38
C ALA A 418 36.30 10.26 -86.46
N SER A 419 36.74 8.99 -86.33
CA SER A 419 37.59 8.34 -87.34
C SER A 419 36.89 8.22 -88.69
N LEU A 420 35.62 7.78 -88.69
CA LEU A 420 34.82 7.67 -89.92
C LEU A 420 34.57 9.04 -90.58
N HIS A 421 34.36 10.10 -89.80
CA HIS A 421 34.25 11.46 -90.33
C HIS A 421 35.55 11.91 -91.01
N PHE A 422 36.71 11.64 -90.40
CA PHE A 422 38.01 11.96 -90.98
C PHE A 422 38.23 11.21 -92.31
N GLU A 423 37.93 9.92 -92.36
CA GLU A 423 38.01 9.15 -93.61
C GLU A 423 37.04 9.68 -94.68
N LEU A 424 35.81 10.03 -94.30
CA LEU A 424 34.83 10.60 -95.20
C LEU A 424 35.28 11.95 -95.79
N ASP A 425 35.88 12.81 -94.97
CA ASP A 425 36.39 14.10 -95.42
C ASP A 425 37.61 13.95 -96.34
N LYS A 426 38.48 12.96 -96.07
CA LYS A 426 39.56 12.58 -96.99
C LYS A 426 38.99 12.12 -98.34
N ILE A 427 37.99 11.25 -98.35
CA ILE A 427 37.34 10.78 -99.57
C ILE A 427 36.71 11.93 -100.35
N LYS A 428 36.03 12.87 -99.68
CA LYS A 428 35.46 14.06 -100.33
C LYS A 428 36.56 14.93 -100.96
N SER A 429 37.69 15.11 -100.28
CA SER A 429 38.84 15.86 -100.82
C SER A 429 39.45 15.16 -102.03
N ASP A 430 39.69 13.85 -101.96
CA ASP A 430 40.21 13.05 -103.06
C ASP A 430 39.26 13.07 -104.27
N GLN A 431 37.94 13.00 -104.02
CA GLN A 431 36.92 13.12 -105.06
C GLN A 431 36.95 14.50 -105.73
N ALA A 432 37.06 15.59 -104.96
CA ALA A 432 37.17 16.94 -105.50
C ALA A 432 38.40 17.09 -106.40
N MET A 433 39.55 16.57 -105.95
CA MET A 433 40.78 16.57 -106.76
C MET A 433 40.63 15.75 -108.05
N ALA A 434 40.05 14.56 -107.99
CA ALA A 434 39.81 13.73 -109.17
C ALA A 434 38.87 14.42 -110.19
N THR A 435 37.84 15.13 -109.71
CA THR A 435 36.95 15.90 -110.59
C THR A 435 37.67 17.06 -111.28
N GLU A 436 38.57 17.76 -110.57
CA GLU A 436 39.36 18.86 -111.15
C GLU A 436 40.39 18.34 -112.17
N VAL A 437 41.10 17.24 -111.86
CA VAL A 437 42.00 16.57 -112.82
C VAL A 437 41.24 16.17 -114.08
N THR A 438 40.03 15.62 -113.94
CA THR A 438 39.17 15.26 -115.07
C THR A 438 38.74 16.51 -115.85
N ARG A 439 38.39 17.61 -115.18
CA ARG A 439 38.05 18.88 -115.81
C ARG A 439 39.22 19.46 -116.61
N GLN A 440 40.43 19.43 -116.06
CA GLN A 440 41.64 19.88 -116.74
C GLN A 440 41.98 19.00 -117.95
N ALA A 441 41.93 17.67 -117.80
CA ALA A 441 42.18 16.73 -118.88
C ALA A 441 41.17 16.91 -120.04
N THR A 442 39.88 17.11 -119.72
CA THR A 442 38.85 17.35 -120.73
C THR A 442 38.99 18.72 -121.41
N ALA A 443 39.43 19.77 -120.69
CA ALA A 443 39.77 21.06 -121.29
C ALA A 443 40.99 20.95 -122.22
N LYS A 444 42.08 20.31 -121.77
CA LYS A 444 43.29 20.07 -122.57
C LYS A 444 42.99 19.26 -123.83
N ALA A 445 42.19 18.19 -123.73
CA ALA A 445 41.78 17.41 -124.89
C ALA A 445 40.93 18.21 -125.90
N LYS A 446 40.13 19.20 -125.44
CA LYS A 446 39.44 20.13 -126.33
C LYS A 446 40.42 21.08 -127.04
N GLU A 447 41.41 21.62 -126.32
CA GLU A 447 42.46 22.46 -126.90
C GLU A 447 43.31 21.70 -127.93
N GLU A 448 43.75 20.48 -127.61
CA GLU A 448 44.52 19.64 -128.55
C GLU A 448 43.71 19.30 -129.81
N LYS A 449 42.40 19.01 -129.67
CA LYS A 449 41.50 18.84 -130.82
C LYS A 449 41.40 20.10 -131.68
N LEU A 450 41.34 21.27 -131.05
CA LEU A 450 41.29 22.55 -131.77
C LEU A 450 42.62 22.85 -132.48
N ALA A 451 43.75 22.62 -131.81
CA ALA A 451 45.08 22.78 -132.38
C ALA A 451 45.32 21.83 -133.56
N SER A 452 44.95 20.56 -133.44
CA SER A 452 45.04 19.58 -134.53
C SER A 452 44.12 19.93 -135.70
N ALA A 453 42.92 20.46 -135.44
CA ALA A 453 42.04 20.97 -136.49
C ALA A 453 42.65 22.19 -137.21
N ASN A 454 43.28 23.10 -136.48
CA ASN A 454 43.97 24.26 -137.03
C ASN A 454 45.19 23.86 -137.87
N GLU A 455 46.03 22.93 -137.38
CA GLU A 455 47.15 22.38 -138.16
C GLU A 455 46.67 21.67 -139.43
N LYS A 456 45.61 20.87 -139.33
CA LYS A 456 44.99 20.21 -140.48
C LYS A 456 44.51 21.23 -141.52
N ASN A 457 43.92 22.34 -141.08
CA ASN A 457 43.51 23.44 -141.96
C ASN A 457 44.74 24.13 -142.60
N ALA A 458 45.79 24.44 -141.83
CA ALA A 458 47.01 25.04 -142.35
C ALA A 458 47.76 24.15 -143.36
N LEU A 459 47.84 22.84 -143.11
CA LEU A 459 48.37 21.85 -144.05
C LEU A 459 47.53 21.79 -145.34
N LYS A 460 46.20 21.85 -145.23
CA LYS A 460 45.30 21.89 -146.38
C LYS A 460 45.57 23.15 -147.23
N GLU A 461 45.82 24.30 -146.61
CA GLU A 461 46.21 25.53 -147.32
C GLU A 461 47.60 25.43 -147.97
N LYS A 462 48.59 24.83 -147.30
CA LYS A 462 49.94 24.59 -147.85
C LYS A 462 49.93 23.64 -149.06
N ILE A 463 49.14 22.56 -148.99
CA ILE A 463 48.95 21.64 -150.12
C ILE A 463 48.30 22.35 -151.30
N ASN A 464 47.36 23.28 -151.05
CA ASN A 464 46.74 24.06 -152.11
C ASN A 464 47.72 25.05 -152.78
N THR A 465 48.67 25.62 -152.03
CA THR A 465 49.68 26.55 -152.57
C THR A 465 50.80 25.86 -153.36
N LEU A 466 51.15 24.61 -153.03
CA LEU A 466 52.14 23.81 -153.78
C LEU A 466 51.60 23.20 -155.09
N ARG A 467 50.31 23.32 -155.37
CA ARG A 467 49.66 22.84 -156.61
C ARG A 467 49.53 23.93 -157.69
N GLN A 468 49.97 25.15 -157.40
CA GLN A 468 50.17 26.24 -158.37
C GLN A 468 51.65 26.27 -158.77
#